data_AF-A0A1Y0C642-F1
#
_entry.id   AF-A0A1Y0C642-F1
#
_cell.length_a   1.000
_cell.length_b   1.000
_cell.length_c   1.000
_cell.angle_alpha   90.00
_cell.angle_beta   90.00
_cell.angle_gamma   90.00
#
_symmetry.space_group_name_H-M   'P 1'
#
loop_
_entity.id
_entity.type
_entity.pdbx_description
1 polymer ?
#
loop_
_entity_poly.entity_id
_entity_poly.type
_entity_poly.pdbx_seq_one_letter_code
_entity_poly.pdbx_strand_id
1 'polypeptide(L)' 'MFVCEFQKIRSGEYFGRSEHPDRTTAEQHAAAELALLGEDPADVLLAVEAAGYGCADTRGDGYGVRIFEE' A
#
# COMPACT_ATOMS: atom_id res chain seq x y z
N MET A 1 2.18 5.40 15.64
CA MET A 1 3.01 5.66 14.43
C MET A 1 2.39 4.87 13.29
N PHE A 2 2.44 5.33 12.03
CA PHE A 2 1.81 4.57 10.95
C PHE A 2 2.84 3.75 10.18
N VAL A 3 2.57 2.46 10.02
CA VAL A 3 3.37 1.55 9.22
C VAL A 3 2.70 1.37 7.87
N CYS A 4 3.49 1.50 6.81
CA CYS A 4 3.10 1.19 5.43
C CYS A 4 3.88 -0.04 4.96
N GLU A 5 3.19 -1.11 4.57
CA GLU A 5 3.82 -2.33 4.07
C GLU A 5 3.25 -2.76 2.73
N PHE A 6 4.13 -3.19 1.82
CA PHE A 6 3.79 -3.55 0.45
C PHE A 6 3.85 -5.05 0.24
N GLN A 7 2.88 -5.57 -0.53
CA GLN A 7 2.73 -6.99 -0.83
C GLN A 7 2.65 -7.24 -2.33
N LYS A 8 3.29 -8.29 -2.82
CA LYS A 8 3.04 -8.87 -4.15
C LYS A 8 1.83 -9.78 -4.06
N ILE A 9 0.71 -9.44 -4.69
CA ILE A 9 -0.55 -10.15 -4.49
C ILE A 9 -0.45 -11.61 -4.96
N ARG A 10 0.22 -11.83 -6.10
CA ARG A 10 0.38 -13.17 -6.68
C ARG A 10 1.14 -14.15 -5.78
N SER A 11 2.14 -13.69 -5.04
CA SER A 11 2.97 -14.56 -4.17
C SER A 11 2.63 -14.44 -2.69
N GLY A 12 1.87 -13.42 -2.29
CA GLY A 12 1.65 -13.06 -0.89
C GLY A 12 2.90 -12.50 -0.18
N GLU A 13 4.01 -12.30 -0.90
CA GLU A 13 5.28 -11.85 -0.34
C GLU A 13 5.22 -10.36 0.02
N TYR A 14 5.57 -10.05 1.28
CA TYR A 14 5.85 -8.68 1.70
C TYR A 14 7.29 -8.30 1.33
N PHE A 15 7.48 -7.14 0.72
CA PHE A 15 8.78 -6.74 0.16
C PHE A 15 9.22 -5.31 0.50
N GLY A 16 8.39 -4.54 1.20
CA GLY A 16 8.73 -3.19 1.62
C GLY A 16 7.96 -2.80 2.87
N ARG A 17 8.62 -2.08 3.78
CA ARG A 17 8.06 -1.55 5.02
C ARG A 17 8.63 -0.16 5.27
N SER A 18 7.79 0.80 5.63
CA SER A 18 8.19 2.14 6.03
C SER A 18 7.32 2.67 7.17
N GLU A 19 7.90 3.55 7.99
CA GLU A 19 7.26 4.17 9.15
C GLU A 19 7.03 5.65 8.89
N HIS A 20 5.86 6.15 9.27
CA HIS A 20 5.39 7.50 8.97
C HIS A 20 4.78 8.14 10.22
N PRO A 21 4.92 9.47 10.37
CA PRO A 21 4.42 10.19 11.55
C PRO A 21 2.89 10.18 11.65
N ASP A 22 2.19 10.12 10.52
CA ASP A 22 0.74 10.16 10.43
C ASP A 22 0.23 9.37 9.22
N ARG A 23 -1.09 9.12 9.22
CA ARG A 23 -1.77 8.35 8.18
C ARG A 23 -1.63 9.00 6.80
N THR A 24 -1.79 10.32 6.74
CA THR A 24 -1.74 11.06 5.47
C THR A 24 -0.38 10.92 4.78
N THR A 25 0.71 11.00 5.54
CA THR A 25 2.07 10.80 5.04
C THR A 25 2.28 9.36 4.55
N ALA A 26 1.77 8.38 5.29
CA ALA A 26 1.80 6.97 4.87
C ALA A 26 1.02 6.73 3.57
N GLU A 27 -0.17 7.31 3.43
CA GLU A 27 -1.01 7.20 2.23
C GLU A 27 -0.33 7.84 1.00
N GLN A 28 0.27 9.02 1.16
CA GLN A 28 1.03 9.68 0.09
C GLN A 28 2.22 8.84 -0.37
N HIS A 29 2.96 8.26 0.57
CA HIS A 29 4.06 7.36 0.27
C HIS A 29 3.58 6.09 -0.43
N ALA A 30 2.51 5.46 0.07
CA ALA A 30 1.91 4.28 -0.52
C ALA A 30 1.49 4.50 -1.98
N ALA A 31 0.81 5.63 -2.25
CA ALA A 31 0.38 5.97 -3.60
C ALA A 31 1.57 6.18 -4.55
N ALA A 32 2.62 6.85 -4.08
CA ALA A 32 3.83 7.07 -4.87
C ALA A 32 4.55 5.76 -5.22
N GLU A 33 4.73 4.86 -4.26
CA GLU A 33 5.40 3.57 -4.47
C GLU A 33 4.61 2.65 -5.40
N LEU A 34 3.28 2.54 -5.21
CA LEU A 34 2.45 1.72 -6.10
C LEU A 34 2.42 2.26 -7.54
N ALA A 35 2.41 3.59 -7.71
CA ALA A 35 2.52 4.20 -9.03
C ALA A 35 3.89 3.92 -9.68
N LEU A 36 4.99 3.93 -8.91
CA LEU A 36 6.33 3.57 -9.41
C LEU A 36 6.43 2.11 -9.83
N LEU A 37 5.64 1.23 -9.21
CA LEU A 37 5.51 -0.19 -9.57
C LEU A 37 4.65 -0.42 -10.82
N GLY A 38 4.04 0.64 -11.37
CA GLY A 38 3.25 0.60 -12.61
C GLY A 38 1.80 0.19 -12.43
N GLU A 39 1.25 0.31 -11.21
CA GLU A 39 -0.17 0.10 -10.97
C GLU A 39 -1.03 1.25 -11.52
N ASP A 40 -2.29 0.95 -11.84
CA ASP A 40 -3.20 1.95 -12.39
C ASP A 40 -3.51 3.03 -11.34
N PRO A 41 -3.44 4.33 -11.69
CA PRO A 41 -3.66 5.40 -10.72
C PRO A 41 -5.02 5.36 -10.01
N ALA A 42 -6.10 4.92 -10.68
CA ALA A 42 -7.41 4.83 -10.06
C ALA A 42 -7.45 3.69 -9.03
N ASP A 43 -6.89 2.54 -9.38
CA ASP A 43 -6.78 1.38 -8.49
C ASP A 43 -5.85 1.67 -7.29
N VAL A 44 -4.77 2.42 -7.50
CA VAL A 44 -3.88 2.88 -6.42
C VAL A 44 -4.63 3.71 -5.40
N LEU A 45 -5.42 4.69 -5.83
CA LEU A 45 -6.17 5.55 -4.91
C LEU A 45 -7.19 4.74 -4.10
N LEU A 46 -7.91 3.82 -4.75
CA LEU A 46 -8.87 2.94 -4.08
C LEU A 46 -8.18 2.00 -3.07
N ALA A 47 -7.05 1.41 -3.43
CA ALA A 47 -6.30 0.52 -2.54
C ALA A 47 -5.77 1.28 -1.32
N VAL A 48 -5.21 2.48 -1.50
CA VAL A 48 -4.70 3.30 -0.41
C VAL A 48 -5.81 3.75 0.54
N GLU A 49 -6.97 4.16 0.01
CA GLU A 49 -8.14 4.53 0.81
C GLU A 49 -8.67 3.33 1.63
N ALA A 50 -8.68 2.14 1.03
CA ALA A 50 -9.13 0.91 1.66
C ALA A 50 -8.11 0.30 2.64
N ALA A 51 -6.86 0.76 2.64
CA ALA A 51 -5.78 0.16 3.41
C ALA A 51 -5.99 0.31 4.93
N GLY A 52 -5.71 -0.78 5.64
CA GLY A 52 -5.83 -0.89 7.09
C GLY A 52 -4.86 -1.93 7.64
N TYR A 53 -5.29 -2.68 8.67
CA TYR A 53 -4.54 -3.85 9.14
C TYR A 53 -4.47 -4.98 8.10
N GLY A 54 -5.46 -5.05 7.19
CA GLY A 54 -5.43 -5.94 6.02
C GLY A 54 -4.76 -5.27 4.83
N CYS A 55 -4.20 -6.08 3.93
CA CYS A 55 -3.69 -5.61 2.65
C CYS A 55 -4.88 -5.30 1.71
N ALA A 56 -4.87 -4.11 1.12
CA ALA A 56 -5.72 -3.74 0.01
C ALA A 56 -4.91 -3.89 -1.28
N ASP A 57 -5.42 -4.67 -2.23
CA ASP A 57 -4.82 -4.89 -3.54
C ASP A 57 -5.28 -3.83 -4.55
N THR A 58 -4.38 -3.42 -5.45
CA THR A 58 -4.77 -2.63 -6.62
C THR A 58 -5.48 -3.50 -7.65
N ARG A 59 -5.02 -4.74 -7.82
CA ARG A 59 -5.62 -5.78 -8.66
C ARG A 59 -5.11 -7.17 -8.28
N GLY A 60 -5.84 -8.20 -8.70
CA GLY A 60 -5.62 -9.60 -8.29
C GLY A 60 -4.26 -10.23 -8.65
N ASP A 61 -3.45 -9.63 -9.51
CA ASP A 61 -2.08 -10.09 -9.84
C ASP A 61 -1.01 -8.99 -9.68
N GLY A 62 -1.40 -7.81 -9.17
CA GLY A 62 -0.52 -6.66 -9.00
C GLY A 62 0.10 -6.58 -7.62
N TYR A 63 0.11 -5.37 -7.08
CA TYR A 63 0.65 -5.06 -5.76
C TYR A 63 -0.47 -4.63 -4.81
N GLY A 64 -0.19 -4.65 -3.52
CA GLY A 64 -1.10 -4.14 -2.51
C GLY A 64 -0.34 -3.46 -1.39
N VAL A 65 -1.11 -2.78 -0.54
CA VAL A 65 -0.60 -2.04 0.59
C VAL A 65 -1.46 -2.27 1.82
N ARG A 66 -0.84 -2.31 2.99
CA ARG A 66 -1.52 -2.17 4.28
C ARG A 66 -0.96 -0.97 5.03
N ILE A 67 -1.84 -0.22 5.69
CA ILE A 67 -1.51 0.99 6.45
C ILE A 67 -2.16 0.87 7.82
N PHE A 68 -1.37 0.75 8.87
CA PHE A 68 -1.88 0.50 10.23
C PHE A 68 -1.05 1.22 11.30
N GLU A 69 -1.67 1.42 12.46
CA GLU A 69 -0.97 1.97 13.63
C GLU A 69 -0.19 0.89 14.35
N GLU A 70 1.07 1.22 14.69
CA GLU A 70 1.91 0.48 15.63
C GLU A 70 2.17 1.33 16.88
#